data_AF-A0A1F7NCY6-F1
#
_entry.id   AF-A0A1F7NCY6-F1
#
_cell.length_a   1.000
_cell.length_b   1.000
_cell.length_c   1.000
_cell.angle_alpha   90.00
_cell.angle_beta   90.00
_cell.angle_gamma   90.00
#
_symmetry.space_group_name_H-M   'P 1'
#
loop_
_entity.id
_entity.type
_entity.pdbx_description
1 polymer ?
#
loop_
_entity_poly.entity_id
_entity_poly.type
_entity_poly.pdbx_seq_one_letter_code
_entity_poly.pdbx_strand_id
1 'polypeptide(L)'
;MVGVGTAPSRGLRRGVVVNIDSTVEAIKVAVAEAEQMAGVEVGGVYAGVAGGHIKGTNSRGVVAVSGKDREVSAADVARVVEAARALNLPQDREIIHVLPQSFSVDDGDGVREPVGMSGVRLEVEVHIVTGAVTAVQNVVRSVNRAGLAVHDIVL
;
A
#
# COMPACT_ATOMS: atom_id res chain seq x y z
N MET A 1 -8.56 16.34 14.84
CA MET A 1 -7.39 15.76 15.54
C MET A 1 -7.54 16.10 17.01
N VAL A 2 -7.51 15.11 17.91
CA VAL A 2 -7.83 15.27 19.34
C VAL A 2 -6.63 15.08 20.28
N GLY A 3 -5.52 14.53 19.77
CA GLY A 3 -4.25 14.39 20.47
C GLY A 3 -3.12 14.22 19.46
N VAL A 4 -1.90 14.54 19.88
CA VAL A 4 -0.68 14.36 19.09
C VAL A 4 0.44 13.98 20.04
N GLY A 5 1.38 13.16 19.58
CA GLY A 5 2.56 12.86 20.36
C GLY A 5 3.75 12.57 19.46
N THR A 6 4.93 12.95 19.93
CA THR A 6 6.16 12.90 19.14
C THR A 6 7.31 12.38 19.96
N ALA A 7 8.16 11.55 19.36
CA ALA A 7 9.33 11.01 20.03
C ALA A 7 10.54 11.00 19.09
N PRO A 8 11.76 11.30 19.60
CA PRO A 8 12.97 11.15 18.82
C PRO A 8 13.16 9.72 18.32
N SER A 9 13.24 9.55 17.00
CA SER A 9 13.42 8.24 16.37
C SER A 9 14.89 7.82 16.39
N ARG A 10 15.25 6.94 17.32
CA ARG A 10 16.63 6.41 17.47
C ARG A 10 16.82 5.03 16.84
N GLY A 11 15.74 4.31 16.58
CA GLY A 11 15.78 2.96 16.01
C GLY A 11 15.67 2.90 14.49
N LEU A 12 15.50 4.04 13.80
CA LEU A 12 15.38 4.10 12.34
C LEU A 12 16.63 4.70 11.69
N ARG A 13 16.97 4.18 10.50
CA ARG A 13 17.97 4.75 9.60
C ARG A 13 17.43 4.77 8.19
N ARG A 14 17.29 5.97 7.59
CA ARG A 14 16.73 6.17 6.24
C ARG A 14 15.37 5.50 6.04
N GLY A 15 14.51 5.56 7.05
CA GLY A 15 13.18 4.96 7.03
C GLY A 15 13.12 3.46 7.32
N VAL A 16 14.26 2.79 7.52
CA VAL A 16 14.32 1.37 7.88
C VAL A 16 14.59 1.23 9.37
N VAL A 17 13.84 0.35 10.05
CA VAL A 17 14.10 0.02 11.45
C VAL A 17 15.37 -0.83 11.55
N VAL A 18 16.40 -0.27 12.20
CA VAL A 18 17.69 -0.92 12.48
C VAL A 18 17.84 -1.36 13.94
N ASN A 19 17.04 -0.81 14.85
CA ASN A 19 16.99 -1.23 16.25
C ASN A 19 15.52 -1.25 16.73
N ILE A 20 14.97 -2.45 16.90
CA ILE A 20 13.58 -2.65 17.30
C ILE A 20 13.30 -2.06 18.69
N ASP A 21 14.16 -2.30 19.68
CA ASP A 21 13.92 -1.86 21.06
C ASP A 21 13.85 -0.33 21.16
N SER A 22 14.78 0.36 20.50
CA SER A 22 14.79 1.82 20.44
C SER A 22 13.57 2.38 19.70
N THR A 23 13.06 1.68 18.68
CA THR A 23 11.83 2.05 17.98
C THR A 23 10.61 1.82 18.86
N VAL A 24 10.53 0.70 19.58
CA VAL A 24 9.43 0.39 20.52
C VAL A 24 9.30 1.48 21.58
N GLU A 25 10.42 1.88 22.19
CA GLU A 25 10.40 2.92 23.21
C GLU A 25 9.98 4.29 22.64
N ALA A 26 10.44 4.64 21.43
CA ALA A 26 9.97 5.85 20.75
C ALA A 26 8.45 5.81 20.47
N ILE A 27 7.92 4.66 20.02
CA ILE A 27 6.48 4.50 19.78
C ILE A 27 5.69 4.68 21.07
N LYS A 28 6.10 4.04 22.17
CA LYS A 28 5.41 4.16 23.47
C LYS A 28 5.36 5.60 23.97
N VAL A 29 6.48 6.33 23.86
CA VAL A 29 6.55 7.74 24.27
C VAL A 29 5.58 8.59 23.45
N ALA A 30 5.60 8.44 22.12
CA ALA A 30 4.72 9.20 21.24
C ALA A 30 3.23 8.86 21.47
N VAL A 31 2.91 7.59 21.69
CA VAL A 31 1.52 7.18 21.94
C VAL A 31 1.04 7.65 23.30
N ALA A 32 1.86 7.54 24.36
CA ALA A 32 1.48 8.02 25.69
C ALA A 32 1.17 9.54 25.70
N GLU A 33 1.96 10.35 24.98
CA GLU A 33 1.68 11.79 24.82
C GLU A 33 0.37 12.04 24.07
N ALA A 34 0.13 11.29 22.99
CA ALA A 34 -1.11 11.41 22.21
C ALA A 34 -2.35 10.98 23.01
N GLU A 35 -2.27 9.90 23.76
CA GLU A 35 -3.31 9.38 24.67
C GLU A 35 -3.61 10.38 25.78
N GLN A 36 -2.58 10.95 26.40
CA GLN A 36 -2.74 11.96 27.45
C GLN A 36 -3.47 13.21 26.93
N MET A 37 -3.11 13.69 25.74
CA MET A 37 -3.78 14.84 25.14
C MET A 37 -5.22 14.53 24.72
N ALA A 38 -5.47 13.34 24.19
CA ALA A 38 -6.80 12.94 23.71
C ALA A 38 -7.74 12.44 24.81
N GLY A 39 -7.20 12.05 25.98
CA GLY A 39 -7.96 11.47 27.08
C GLY A 39 -8.54 10.08 26.76
N VAL A 40 -7.92 9.34 25.83
CA VAL A 40 -8.37 8.01 25.39
C VAL A 40 -7.17 7.07 25.25
N GLU A 41 -7.42 5.76 25.37
CA GLU A 41 -6.43 4.73 25.06
C GLU A 41 -6.45 4.37 23.57
N VAL A 42 -5.27 4.17 22.99
CA VAL A 42 -5.08 3.80 21.58
C VAL A 42 -4.81 2.31 21.51
N GLY A 43 -5.76 1.54 20.95
CA GLY A 43 -5.60 0.08 20.75
C GLY A 43 -4.99 -0.32 19.41
N GLY A 44 -5.01 0.57 18.41
CA GLY A 44 -4.56 0.24 17.07
C GLY A 44 -4.17 1.47 16.25
N VAL A 45 -3.30 1.24 15.26
CA VAL A 45 -2.67 2.30 14.47
C VAL A 45 -2.59 1.93 13.00
N TYR A 46 -2.56 2.96 12.16
CA TYR A 46 -2.07 2.87 10.79
C TYR A 46 -0.61 3.31 10.77
N ALA A 47 0.28 2.47 10.23
CA ALA A 47 1.70 2.78 10.23
C ALA A 47 2.15 3.25 8.84
N GLY A 48 2.65 4.47 8.78
CA GLY A 48 3.26 5.02 7.57
C GLY A 48 4.66 4.46 7.35
N VAL A 49 4.94 3.91 6.18
CA VAL A 49 6.28 3.40 5.82
C VAL A 49 6.83 4.18 4.65
N ALA A 50 7.88 4.95 4.88
CA ALA A 50 8.56 5.73 3.85
C ALA A 50 10.07 5.48 3.89
N GLY A 51 10.72 5.51 2.71
CA GLY A 51 12.18 5.43 2.61
C GLY A 51 12.66 4.73 1.33
N GLY A 52 14.00 4.65 1.15
CA GLY A 52 14.62 4.11 -0.07
C GLY A 52 14.42 2.61 -0.32
N HIS A 53 13.69 1.93 0.56
CA HIS A 53 13.27 0.54 0.42
C HIS A 53 11.93 0.40 -0.34
N ILE A 54 11.19 1.51 -0.48
CA ILE A 54 9.99 1.60 -1.31
C ILE A 54 10.39 1.93 -2.76
N LYS A 55 9.84 1.21 -3.73
CA LYS A 55 10.00 1.50 -5.16
C LYS A 55 8.66 1.44 -5.86
N GLY A 56 8.38 2.47 -6.64
CA GLY A 56 7.29 2.50 -7.61
C GLY A 56 7.76 1.97 -8.96
N THR A 57 6.94 1.16 -9.62
CA THR A 57 7.15 0.70 -11.00
C THR A 57 5.83 0.69 -11.74
N ASN A 58 5.83 1.06 -13.01
CA ASN A 58 4.64 0.96 -13.86
C ASN A 58 4.56 -0.45 -14.44
N SER A 59 3.36 -1.00 -14.47
CA SER A 59 3.05 -2.28 -15.09
C SER A 59 1.81 -2.14 -15.95
N ARG A 60 1.72 -2.97 -17.00
CA ARG A 60 0.58 -3.01 -17.90
C ARG A 60 -0.07 -4.38 -17.84
N GLY A 61 -1.38 -4.40 -17.68
CA GLY A 61 -2.21 -5.61 -17.77
C GLY A 61 -3.11 -5.55 -19.00
N VAL A 62 -3.37 -6.70 -19.60
CA VAL A 62 -4.26 -6.82 -20.77
C VAL A 62 -5.15 -8.04 -20.60
N VAL A 63 -6.46 -7.89 -20.79
CA VAL A 63 -7.42 -9.00 -20.77
C VAL A 63 -8.42 -8.88 -21.93
N ALA A 64 -8.95 -10.01 -22.37
CA ALA A 64 -10.08 -10.05 -23.28
C ALA A 64 -11.39 -9.80 -22.51
N VAL A 65 -12.24 -8.92 -23.05
CA VAL A 65 -13.57 -8.64 -22.52
C VAL A 65 -14.49 -9.82 -22.84
N SER A 66 -15.11 -10.38 -21.81
CA SER A 66 -15.85 -11.65 -21.91
C SER A 66 -17.37 -11.51 -21.82
N GLY A 67 -17.88 -10.29 -21.64
CA GLY A 67 -19.32 -10.00 -21.57
C GLY A 67 -20.07 -10.36 -22.85
N LYS A 68 -21.35 -10.74 -22.72
CA LYS A 68 -22.23 -11.15 -23.84
C LYS A 68 -22.28 -10.14 -24.98
N ASP A 69 -22.20 -8.85 -24.66
CA ASP A 69 -22.24 -7.74 -25.62
C ASP A 69 -20.88 -7.05 -25.80
N ARG A 70 -19.79 -7.73 -25.42
CA ARG A 70 -18.44 -7.14 -25.34
C ARG A 70 -18.38 -5.90 -24.45
N GLU A 71 -19.34 -5.78 -23.53
CA GLU A 71 -19.37 -4.72 -22.55
C GLU A 71 -18.39 -5.05 -21.42
N VAL A 72 -17.57 -4.07 -21.05
CA VAL A 72 -16.63 -4.16 -19.95
C VAL A 72 -17.41 -4.17 -18.63
N SER A 73 -17.23 -5.24 -17.87
CA SER A 73 -17.80 -5.41 -16.54
C SER A 73 -16.78 -5.07 -15.44
N ALA A 74 -17.26 -4.88 -14.22
CA ALA A 74 -16.39 -4.75 -13.04
C ALA A 74 -15.48 -5.98 -12.83
N ALA A 75 -15.91 -7.17 -13.27
CA ALA A 75 -15.09 -8.37 -13.22
C ALA A 75 -13.93 -8.31 -14.23
N ASP A 76 -14.14 -7.73 -15.42
CA ASP A 76 -13.06 -7.49 -16.38
C ASP A 76 -12.02 -6.51 -15.83
N VAL A 77 -12.48 -5.46 -15.14
CA VAL A 77 -11.61 -4.49 -14.45
C VAL A 77 -10.78 -5.15 -13.35
N ALA A 78 -11.39 -5.97 -12.49
CA ALA A 78 -10.66 -6.72 -11.47
C ALA A 78 -9.61 -7.65 -12.11
N ARG A 79 -9.98 -8.37 -13.18
CA ARG A 79 -9.05 -9.28 -13.89
C ARG A 79 -7.89 -8.53 -14.53
N VAL A 80 -8.13 -7.38 -15.17
CA VAL A 80 -7.05 -6.61 -15.83
C VAL A 80 -6.06 -6.04 -14.81
N VAL A 81 -6.55 -5.60 -13.65
CA VAL A 81 -5.71 -5.12 -12.55
C VAL A 81 -4.88 -6.26 -11.96
N GLU A 82 -5.46 -7.44 -11.75
CA GLU A 82 -4.71 -8.62 -11.30
C GLU A 82 -3.68 -9.08 -12.34
N ALA A 83 -4.00 -9.01 -13.63
CA ALA A 83 -3.03 -9.29 -14.69
C ALA A 83 -1.85 -8.31 -14.65
N ALA A 84 -2.12 -7.03 -14.40
CA ALA A 84 -1.08 -6.00 -14.27
C ALA A 84 -0.22 -6.18 -13.01
N ARG A 85 -0.78 -6.80 -11.97
CA ARG A 85 -0.10 -7.14 -10.71
C ARG A 85 0.93 -8.27 -10.85
N ALA A 86 0.84 -9.08 -11.90
CA ALA A 86 1.66 -10.28 -12.12
C ALA A 86 3.12 -9.95 -12.55
N LEU A 87 3.83 -9.20 -11.73
CA LEU A 87 5.26 -8.93 -11.89
C LEU A 87 6.11 -9.99 -11.18
N ASN A 88 7.22 -10.38 -11.81
CA ASN A 88 8.24 -11.18 -11.15
C ASN A 88 8.98 -10.32 -10.12
N LEU A 89 8.56 -10.42 -8.87
CA LEU A 89 9.21 -9.75 -7.75
C LEU A 89 10.31 -10.63 -7.16
N PRO A 90 11.48 -10.05 -6.82
CA PRO A 90 12.44 -10.68 -5.94
C PRO A 90 11.79 -11.14 -4.63
N GLN A 91 12.27 -12.25 -4.05
CA GLN A 91 11.71 -12.82 -2.81
C GLN A 91 11.79 -11.88 -1.59
N ASP A 92 12.67 -10.88 -1.62
CA ASP A 92 12.84 -9.89 -0.57
C ASP A 92 11.89 -8.69 -0.71
N ARG A 93 11.02 -8.68 -1.72
CA ARG A 93 10.05 -7.60 -1.99
C ARG A 93 8.61 -8.11 -1.99
N GLU A 94 7.71 -7.25 -1.54
CA GLU A 94 6.26 -7.46 -1.63
C GLU A 94 5.57 -6.24 -2.25
N ILE A 95 4.40 -6.47 -2.83
CA ILE A 95 3.52 -5.41 -3.32
C ILE A 95 2.78 -4.83 -2.12
N ILE A 96 2.93 -3.53 -1.89
CA ILE A 96 2.21 -2.81 -0.85
C ILE A 96 0.91 -2.24 -1.42
N HIS A 97 1.01 -1.53 -2.56
CA HIS A 97 -0.15 -0.92 -3.21
C HIS A 97 -0.11 -1.11 -4.73
N VAL A 98 -1.31 -1.22 -5.31
CA VAL A 98 -1.53 -1.21 -6.76
C VAL A 98 -2.51 -0.08 -7.07
N LEU A 99 -2.07 0.89 -7.87
CA LEU A 99 -2.82 2.11 -8.16
C LEU A 99 -3.11 2.15 -9.67
N PRO A 100 -4.35 1.89 -10.12
CA PRO A 100 -4.74 2.09 -11.51
C PRO A 100 -4.57 3.55 -11.92
N GLN A 101 -3.86 3.81 -13.02
CA GLN A 101 -3.61 5.16 -13.54
C GLN A 101 -4.52 5.48 -14.73
N SER A 102 -4.61 4.55 -15.68
CA SER A 102 -5.41 4.70 -16.90
C SER A 102 -5.89 3.34 -17.38
N PHE A 103 -7.07 3.33 -18.00
CA PHE A 103 -7.57 2.19 -18.77
C PHE A 103 -7.60 2.55 -20.24
N SER A 104 -7.45 1.54 -21.09
CA SER A 104 -7.64 1.65 -22.53
C SER A 104 -8.56 0.53 -23.00
N VAL A 105 -9.52 0.85 -23.85
CA VAL A 105 -10.44 -0.12 -24.45
C VAL A 105 -10.19 -0.13 -25.95
N ASP A 106 -9.75 -1.27 -26.48
CA ASP A 106 -9.28 -1.45 -27.87
C ASP A 106 -8.11 -0.50 -28.25
N ASP A 107 -8.38 0.51 -29.08
CA ASP A 107 -7.46 1.57 -29.51
C ASP A 107 -7.76 2.94 -28.85
N GLY A 108 -8.78 2.99 -27.98
CA GLY A 108 -9.14 4.19 -27.24
C GLY A 108 -8.32 4.32 -25.96
N ASP A 109 -7.45 5.33 -25.89
CA ASP A 109 -6.59 5.61 -24.74
C ASP A 109 -7.22 6.58 -23.72
N GLY A 110 -6.85 6.42 -22.45
CA GLY A 110 -7.09 7.43 -21.40
C GLY A 110 -8.46 7.37 -20.72
N VAL A 111 -9.09 6.21 -20.71
CA VAL A 111 -10.37 5.97 -20.04
C VAL A 111 -10.15 5.89 -18.52
N ARG A 112 -10.94 6.65 -17.74
CA ARG A 112 -10.94 6.55 -16.26
C ARG A 112 -11.86 5.45 -15.74
N GLU A 113 -13.06 5.37 -16.31
CA GLU A 113 -14.09 4.41 -15.92
C GLU A 113 -14.47 3.57 -17.14
N PRO A 114 -13.86 2.38 -17.32
CA PRO A 114 -14.10 1.57 -18.51
C PRO A 114 -15.38 0.74 -18.43
N VAL A 115 -16.01 0.64 -17.25
CA VAL A 115 -17.23 -0.15 -17.04
C VAL A 115 -18.37 0.42 -17.87
N GLY A 116 -19.07 -0.44 -18.61
CA GLY A 116 -20.14 -0.06 -19.53
C GLY A 116 -19.68 0.31 -20.94
N MET A 117 -18.38 0.35 -21.20
CA MET A 117 -17.85 0.54 -22.55
C MET A 117 -17.83 -0.80 -23.31
N SER A 118 -18.14 -0.76 -24.61
CA SER A 118 -18.00 -1.93 -25.47
C SER A 118 -16.60 -2.00 -26.07
N GLY A 119 -15.96 -3.16 -25.99
CA GLY A 119 -14.66 -3.41 -26.63
C GLY A 119 -14.23 -4.86 -26.54
N VAL A 120 -13.22 -5.24 -27.32
CA VAL A 120 -12.71 -6.62 -27.34
C VAL A 120 -11.58 -6.79 -26.32
N ARG A 121 -10.78 -5.74 -26.13
CA ARG A 121 -9.58 -5.75 -25.28
C ARG A 121 -9.64 -4.63 -24.26
N LEU A 122 -9.45 -4.98 -23.00
CA LEU A 122 -9.28 -4.03 -21.91
C LEU A 122 -7.82 -4.06 -21.46
N GLU A 123 -7.22 -2.88 -21.38
CA GLU A 123 -5.87 -2.69 -20.89
C GLU A 123 -5.86 -1.72 -19.71
N VAL A 124 -4.87 -1.87 -18.83
CA VAL A 124 -4.66 -0.97 -17.70
C VAL A 124 -3.18 -0.66 -17.55
N GLU A 125 -2.87 0.61 -17.29
CA GLU A 125 -1.58 1.00 -16.72
C GLU A 125 -1.77 1.19 -15.21
N VAL A 126 -0.99 0.44 -14.43
CA VAL A 126 -0.99 0.54 -12.97
C VAL A 126 0.39 1.01 -12.49
N HIS A 127 0.38 1.82 -11.44
CA HIS A 127 1.56 2.09 -10.65
C HIS A 127 1.59 1.11 -9.46
N ILE A 128 2.62 0.27 -9.42
CA ILE A 128 2.82 -0.72 -8.37
C ILE A 128 3.87 -0.20 -7.41
N VAL A 129 3.49 -0.09 -6.14
CA VAL A 129 4.38 0.30 -5.06
C VAL A 129 4.82 -0.96 -4.31
N THR A 130 6.12 -1.18 -4.26
CA THR A 130 6.74 -2.36 -3.65
C THR A 130 7.65 -1.94 -2.51
N GLY A 131 7.72 -2.73 -1.46
CA GLY A 131 8.63 -2.51 -0.33
C GLY A 131 9.51 -3.72 -0.06
N ALA A 132 10.60 -3.51 0.68
CA ALA A 132 11.37 -4.60 1.26
C ALA A 132 10.54 -5.25 2.38
N VAL A 133 10.32 -6.56 2.28
CA VAL A 133 9.50 -7.33 3.25
C VAL A 133 10.01 -7.14 4.68
N THR A 134 11.34 -7.16 4.85
CA THR A 134 11.98 -6.98 6.14
C THR A 134 11.73 -5.61 6.76
N ALA A 135 11.64 -4.55 5.94
CA ALA A 135 11.36 -3.21 6.42
C ALA A 135 9.94 -3.11 6.97
N VAL A 136 8.95 -3.64 6.24
CA VAL A 136 7.54 -3.67 6.65
C VAL A 136 7.37 -4.51 7.91
N GLN A 137 7.92 -5.73 7.92
CA GLN A 137 7.84 -6.63 9.07
C GLN A 137 8.48 -6.04 10.34
N ASN A 138 9.60 -5.31 10.21
CA ASN A 138 10.25 -4.69 11.37
C ASN A 138 9.41 -3.56 11.96
N VAL A 139 8.68 -2.80 11.14
CA VAL A 139 7.73 -1.79 11.62
C VAL A 139 6.59 -2.47 12.36
N VAL A 140 5.96 -3.48 11.75
CA VAL A 140 4.85 -4.24 12.37
C VAL A 140 5.28 -4.85 13.70
N ARG A 141 6.46 -5.47 13.76
CA ARG A 141 7.01 -6.03 15.01
C ARG A 141 7.24 -4.95 16.07
N SER A 142 7.75 -3.79 15.69
CA SER A 142 8.00 -2.69 16.63
C SER A 142 6.70 -2.14 17.21
N VAL A 143 5.66 -1.98 16.38
CA VAL A 143 4.33 -1.52 16.83
C VAL A 143 3.65 -2.55 17.74
N ASN A 144 3.63 -3.82 17.33
CA ASN A 144 3.03 -4.89 18.13
C ASN A 144 3.72 -5.04 19.49
N ARG A 145 5.05 -4.91 19.54
CA ARG A 145 5.84 -4.99 20.78
C ARG A 145 5.71 -3.74 21.66
N ALA A 146 5.20 -2.64 21.12
CA ALA A 146 4.75 -1.49 21.89
C ALA A 146 3.34 -1.68 22.51
N GLY A 147 2.64 -2.77 22.19
CA GLY A 147 1.31 -3.09 22.72
C GLY A 147 0.15 -2.66 21.82
N LEU A 148 0.43 -2.30 20.56
CA LEU A 148 -0.55 -1.73 19.63
C LEU A 148 -0.80 -2.70 18.46
N ALA A 149 -2.03 -2.75 17.95
CA ALA A 149 -2.33 -3.50 16.72
C ALA A 149 -2.08 -2.63 15.47
N VAL A 150 -1.41 -3.19 14.45
CA VAL A 150 -1.34 -2.54 13.14
C VAL A 150 -2.58 -2.91 12.33
N HIS A 151 -3.40 -1.92 11.99
CA HIS A 151 -4.56 -2.12 11.11
C HIS A 151 -4.16 -2.23 9.64
N ASP A 152 -3.28 -1.33 9.20
CA ASP A 152 -2.76 -1.35 7.84
C ASP A 152 -1.43 -0.56 7.75
N ILE A 153 -0.69 -0.83 6.68
CA ILE A 153 0.50 -0.07 6.30
C ILE A 153 0.11 0.89 5.19
N VAL A 154 0.40 2.17 5.39
CA VAL A 154 0.07 3.25 4.45
C VAL A 154 1.33 3.96 3.95
N LEU A 155 1.21 4.60 2.79
CA LEU A 155 2.30 5.27 2.05
C LEU A 155 1.92 6.69 1.65
#